data_AF-A0A496V7G9-F1
#
_entry.id   AF-A0A496V7G9-F1
#
_cell.length_a   1.000
_cell.length_b   1.000
_cell.length_c   1.000
_cell.angle_alpha   90.00
_cell.angle_beta   90.00
_cell.angle_gamma   90.00
#
_symmetry.space_group_name_H-M   'P 1'
#
loop_
_entity.id
_entity.type
_entity.pdbx_description
1 polymer ?
#
loop_
_entity_poly.entity_id
_entity_poly.type
_entity_poly.pdbx_seq_one_letter_code
_entity_poly.pdbx_strand_id
1 'polypeptide(L)'
;MAKGDLTAKLDLPAHTVEVMSTDDEVGQLTCAFNEMSSNLSKSGVVFEQMIANLRQVIEDIVQVSQGLAVGHLRVTPKAEYRGDFVQIKNALETALSDLWQVIEDIVQVSQGLAEGRQHVTAKAEYRGDFVQIKNALETAATKLAEATRKNALQDWIKTGQTQLNDHMSGEQDIMTLAQNIITFLTTYLDAQIGVFYLLEEGMLEEGEKERKGNLSKSSRLKLVASYAYIQRKGMANEFKLGEGLVGQAALEKRKILVADIPEDYIYIQSGLGGAVPQNILVMPFLYENAVKGVIEIGSFYEITEVQLEFLEQVMPNIGIAVNTADSRTKMQALLFSDQ
;
A
#
# COMPACT_ATOMS: atom_id res chain seq x y z
N MET A 1 10.33 -65.56 -14.26
CA MET A 1 9.26 -64.55 -14.04
C MET A 1 9.91 -63.20 -13.86
N ALA A 2 9.62 -62.26 -14.75
CA ALA A 2 10.34 -60.99 -14.88
C ALA A 2 10.20 -60.14 -13.60
N LYS A 3 11.32 -59.79 -12.97
CA LYS A 3 11.40 -58.92 -11.77
C LYS A 3 11.25 -57.44 -12.15
N GLY A 4 10.22 -57.08 -12.92
CA GLY A 4 10.01 -55.72 -13.43
C GLY A 4 10.82 -55.36 -14.68
N ASP A 5 11.54 -56.30 -15.30
CA ASP A 5 12.21 -56.10 -16.57
C ASP A 5 11.22 -56.30 -17.74
N LEU A 6 10.77 -55.19 -18.33
CA LEU A 6 9.87 -55.16 -19.49
C LEU A 6 10.60 -55.32 -20.83
N THR A 7 11.91 -55.57 -20.83
CA THR A 7 12.71 -55.80 -22.05
C THR A 7 12.91 -57.27 -22.37
N ALA A 8 12.58 -58.16 -21.42
CA ALA A 8 12.66 -59.60 -21.59
C ALA A 8 11.61 -60.08 -22.61
N LYS A 9 12.08 -60.79 -23.66
CA LYS A 9 11.21 -61.39 -24.68
C LYS A 9 10.66 -62.74 -24.20
N LEU A 10 9.38 -62.99 -24.44
CA LEU A 10 8.74 -64.28 -24.26
C LEU A 10 8.78 -65.07 -25.58
N ASP A 11 9.72 -66.01 -25.68
CA ASP A 11 9.80 -66.90 -26.85
C ASP A 11 8.92 -68.13 -26.64
N LEU A 12 7.79 -68.21 -27.34
CA LEU A 12 6.86 -69.34 -27.34
C LEU A 12 6.65 -69.84 -28.78
N PRO A 13 7.60 -70.63 -29.33
CA PRO A 13 7.49 -71.12 -30.69
C PRO A 13 6.31 -72.10 -30.81
N ALA A 14 5.39 -71.82 -31.75
CA ALA A 14 4.34 -72.76 -32.10
C ALA A 14 4.97 -73.91 -32.89
N HIS A 15 4.84 -75.13 -32.40
CA HIS A 15 5.21 -76.33 -33.14
C HIS A 15 3.92 -77.07 -33.50
N THR A 16 3.73 -77.29 -34.80
CA THR A 16 2.65 -78.11 -35.35
C THR A 16 3.19 -79.50 -35.66
N VAL A 17 2.51 -80.51 -35.14
CA VAL A 17 2.80 -81.92 -35.41
C VAL A 17 1.93 -82.37 -36.58
N GLU A 18 2.50 -83.13 -37.51
CA GLU A 18 1.80 -83.62 -38.70
C GLU A 18 0.71 -84.64 -38.30
N VAL A 19 -0.50 -84.47 -38.82
CA VAL A 19 -1.65 -85.35 -38.55
C VAL A 19 -1.73 -86.42 -39.63
N MET A 20 -1.44 -87.67 -39.28
CA MET A 20 -1.38 -88.79 -40.25
C MET A 20 -2.75 -89.38 -40.59
N SER A 21 -3.73 -89.28 -39.68
CA SER A 21 -5.13 -89.73 -39.82
C SER A 21 -5.99 -88.88 -38.86
N THR A 22 -7.25 -88.59 -39.20
CA THR A 22 -8.19 -87.88 -38.29
C THR A 22 -9.20 -88.82 -37.64
N ASP A 23 -9.25 -90.07 -38.09
CA ASP A 23 -10.30 -91.03 -37.76
C ASP A 23 -9.90 -91.97 -36.60
N ASP A 24 -8.68 -91.84 -36.09
CA ASP A 24 -8.19 -92.57 -34.92
C ASP A 24 -7.91 -91.63 -33.72
N GLU A 25 -7.80 -92.23 -32.53
CA GLU A 25 -7.59 -91.50 -31.27
C GLU A 25 -6.27 -90.70 -31.26
N VAL A 26 -5.24 -91.19 -31.94
CA VAL A 26 -3.93 -90.52 -32.02
C VAL A 26 -4.03 -89.24 -32.84
N GLY A 27 -4.72 -89.30 -33.98
CA GLY A 27 -5.05 -88.17 -34.83
C GLY A 27 -5.83 -87.07 -34.12
N GLN A 28 -6.87 -87.46 -33.37
CA GLN A 28 -7.66 -86.53 -32.57
C GLN A 28 -6.82 -85.84 -31.47
N LEU A 29 -5.92 -86.58 -30.80
CA LEU A 29 -4.97 -86.03 -29.84
C LEU A 29 -3.96 -85.07 -30.51
N THR A 30 -3.47 -85.39 -31.71
CA THR A 30 -2.56 -84.50 -32.46
C THR A 30 -3.24 -83.20 -32.85
N CYS A 31 -4.51 -83.25 -33.30
CA CYS A 31 -5.31 -82.05 -33.57
C CYS A 31 -5.49 -81.18 -32.31
N ALA A 32 -5.87 -81.78 -31.18
CA ALA A 32 -6.03 -81.06 -29.91
C ALA A 32 -4.71 -80.43 -29.42
N PHE A 33 -3.59 -81.13 -29.57
CA PHE A 33 -2.26 -80.60 -29.26
C PHE A 33 -1.90 -79.38 -30.14
N ASN A 34 -2.15 -79.48 -31.46
CA ASN A 34 -1.91 -78.38 -32.39
C ASN A 34 -2.80 -77.16 -32.09
N GLU A 35 -4.06 -77.37 -31.69
CA GLU A 35 -4.96 -76.29 -31.28
C GLU A 35 -4.48 -75.62 -29.98
N MET A 36 -4.05 -76.40 -28.99
CA MET A 36 -3.45 -75.87 -27.75
C MET A 36 -2.18 -75.07 -28.02
N SER A 37 -1.29 -75.59 -28.89
CA SER A 37 -0.06 -74.91 -29.35
C SER A 37 -0.38 -73.58 -30.03
N SER A 38 -1.41 -73.55 -30.88
CA SER A 38 -1.89 -72.32 -31.53
C SER A 38 -2.45 -71.30 -30.52
N ASN A 39 -3.27 -71.76 -29.57
CA ASN A 39 -3.85 -70.89 -28.53
C ASN A 39 -2.77 -70.32 -27.59
N LEU A 40 -1.76 -71.11 -27.24
CA LEU A 40 -0.59 -70.64 -26.47
C LEU A 40 0.20 -69.58 -27.24
N SER A 41 0.41 -69.77 -28.54
CA SER A 41 1.08 -68.78 -29.39
C SER A 41 0.29 -67.47 -29.49
N LYS A 42 -1.03 -67.54 -29.70
CA LYS A 42 -1.92 -66.36 -29.68
C LYS A 42 -1.87 -65.63 -28.34
N SER A 43 -1.89 -66.36 -27.22
CA SER A 43 -1.75 -65.79 -25.89
C SER A 43 -0.39 -65.09 -25.70
N GLY A 44 0.70 -65.69 -26.21
CA GLY A 44 2.03 -65.10 -26.22
C GLY A 44 2.07 -63.75 -26.97
N VAL A 45 1.45 -63.66 -28.15
CA VAL A 45 1.36 -62.40 -28.91
C VAL A 45 0.59 -61.32 -28.14
N VAL A 46 -0.53 -61.67 -27.50
CA VAL A 46 -1.31 -60.73 -26.67
C VAL A 46 -0.49 -60.25 -25.47
N PHE A 47 0.28 -61.14 -24.85
CA PHE A 47 1.16 -60.81 -23.73
C PHE A 47 2.30 -59.87 -24.13
N GLU A 48 2.94 -60.12 -25.28
CA GLU A 48 3.95 -59.22 -25.85
C GLU A 48 3.37 -57.83 -26.16
N GLN A 49 2.16 -57.76 -26.73
CA GLN A 49 1.48 -56.48 -26.96
C GLN A 49 1.17 -55.75 -25.64
N MET A 50 0.80 -56.48 -24.59
CA MET A 50 0.58 -55.91 -23.26
C MET A 50 1.88 -55.35 -22.66
N ILE A 51 3.00 -56.08 -22.77
CA ILE A 51 4.32 -55.60 -22.31
C ILE A 51 4.74 -54.35 -23.08
N ALA A 52 4.58 -54.34 -24.41
CA ALA A 52 4.90 -53.17 -25.23
C ALA A 52 4.09 -51.93 -24.80
N ASN A 53 2.79 -52.08 -24.57
CA ASN A 53 1.93 -51.00 -24.09
C ASN A 53 2.36 -50.51 -22.69
N LEU A 54 2.64 -51.43 -21.76
CA LEU A 54 3.12 -51.10 -20.42
C LEU A 54 4.45 -50.34 -20.47
N ARG A 55 5.38 -50.80 -21.30
CA ARG A 55 6.67 -50.16 -21.48
C ARG A 55 6.53 -48.73 -21.99
N GLN A 56 5.69 -48.50 -22.99
CA GLN A 56 5.44 -47.18 -23.55
C GLN A 56 4.86 -46.21 -22.51
N VAL A 57 3.90 -46.67 -21.71
CA VAL A 57 3.30 -45.86 -20.62
C VAL A 57 4.35 -45.51 -19.56
N ILE A 58 5.16 -46.47 -19.13
CA ILE A 58 6.19 -46.24 -18.10
C ILE A 58 7.29 -45.30 -18.62
N GLU A 59 7.77 -45.50 -19.85
CA GLU A 59 8.78 -44.62 -20.46
C GLU A 59 8.29 -43.16 -20.51
N ASP A 60 7.02 -42.94 -20.87
CA ASP A 60 6.43 -41.60 -20.94
C ASP A 60 6.22 -40.97 -19.56
N ILE A 61 5.74 -41.73 -18.56
CA ILE A 61 5.63 -41.26 -17.16
C ILE A 61 7.02 -40.88 -16.62
N VAL A 62 8.06 -41.67 -16.92
CA VAL A 62 9.43 -41.37 -16.51
C VAL A 62 9.91 -40.07 -17.14
N GLN A 63 9.66 -39.83 -18.43
CA GLN A 63 10.02 -38.57 -19.09
C GLN A 63 9.31 -37.36 -18.47
N VAL A 64 8.00 -37.47 -18.21
CA VAL A 64 7.23 -36.41 -17.55
C VAL A 64 7.77 -36.14 -16.15
N SER A 65 8.03 -37.20 -15.38
CA SER A 65 8.55 -37.10 -14.01
C SER A 65 9.94 -36.47 -13.97
N GLN A 66 10.82 -36.81 -14.92
CA GLN A 66 12.15 -36.21 -15.03
C GLN A 66 12.07 -34.72 -15.39
N GLY A 67 11.15 -34.33 -16.28
CA GLY A 67 10.89 -32.93 -16.61
C GLY A 67 10.41 -32.14 -15.39
N LEU A 68 9.45 -32.70 -14.65
CA LEU A 68 8.93 -32.09 -13.42
C LEU A 68 10.02 -31.96 -12.34
N ALA A 69 10.88 -32.97 -12.18
CA ALA A 69 11.96 -32.97 -11.20
C ALA A 69 12.99 -31.84 -11.43
N VAL A 70 13.13 -31.34 -12.66
CA VAL A 70 14.00 -30.19 -12.99
C VAL A 70 13.21 -28.87 -13.11
N GLY A 71 11.93 -28.85 -12.76
CA GLY A 71 11.09 -27.65 -12.77
C GLY A 71 10.42 -27.32 -14.11
N HIS A 72 10.45 -28.22 -15.10
CA HIS A 72 9.73 -28.03 -16.35
C HIS A 72 8.24 -28.36 -16.21
N LEU A 73 7.45 -27.37 -15.80
CA LEU A 73 6.00 -27.54 -15.55
C LEU A 73 5.13 -27.65 -16.82
N ARG A 74 5.71 -27.39 -18.00
CA ARG A 74 5.02 -27.52 -19.31
C ARG A 74 5.25 -28.88 -19.98
N VAL A 75 5.96 -29.81 -19.31
CA VAL A 75 6.09 -31.19 -19.79
C VAL A 75 4.72 -31.85 -19.84
N THR A 76 4.46 -32.73 -20.81
CA THR A 76 3.18 -33.43 -20.96
C THR A 76 3.39 -34.86 -21.45
N PRO A 77 2.49 -35.80 -21.10
CA PRO A 77 2.51 -37.17 -21.62
C PRO A 77 2.34 -37.17 -23.15
N LYS A 78 3.26 -37.82 -23.88
CA LYS A 78 3.22 -37.88 -25.35
C LYS A 78 2.76 -39.23 -25.88
N ALA A 79 2.81 -40.27 -25.06
CA ALA A 79 2.39 -41.60 -25.46
C ALA A 79 0.86 -41.70 -25.61
N GLU A 80 0.43 -42.74 -26.35
CA GLU A 80 -0.98 -43.13 -26.44
C GLU A 80 -1.30 -44.09 -25.29
N TYR A 81 -2.18 -43.65 -24.37
CA TYR A 81 -2.63 -44.46 -23.24
C TYR A 81 -3.94 -45.11 -23.63
N ARG A 82 -4.12 -46.39 -23.27
CA ARG A 82 -5.32 -47.17 -23.63
C ARG A 82 -5.92 -47.83 -22.39
N GLY A 83 -7.24 -48.06 -22.43
CA GLY A 83 -7.98 -48.65 -21.32
C GLY A 83 -7.85 -47.80 -20.05
N ASP A 84 -7.66 -48.46 -18.91
CA ASP A 84 -7.60 -47.80 -17.60
C ASP A 84 -6.41 -46.84 -17.45
N PHE A 85 -5.35 -47.00 -18.26
CA PHE A 85 -4.21 -46.08 -18.25
C PHE A 85 -4.58 -44.64 -18.68
N VAL A 86 -5.68 -44.45 -19.41
CA VAL A 86 -6.17 -43.10 -19.77
C VAL A 86 -6.44 -42.26 -18.51
N GLN A 87 -6.88 -42.87 -17.40
CA GLN A 87 -7.12 -42.16 -16.15
C GLN A 87 -5.82 -41.57 -15.56
N ILE A 88 -4.70 -42.31 -15.67
CA ILE A 88 -3.39 -41.83 -15.22
C ILE A 88 -2.95 -40.64 -16.07
N LYS A 89 -3.11 -40.72 -17.39
CA LYS A 89 -2.80 -39.60 -18.30
C LYS A 89 -3.59 -38.35 -17.92
N ASN A 90 -4.90 -38.47 -17.79
CA ASN A 90 -5.77 -37.33 -17.45
C ASN A 90 -5.42 -36.72 -16.08
N ALA A 91 -5.14 -37.56 -15.08
CA ALA A 91 -4.72 -37.10 -13.75
C ALA A 91 -3.39 -36.35 -13.80
N LEU A 92 -2.42 -36.85 -14.57
CA LEU A 92 -1.11 -36.23 -14.75
C LEU A 92 -1.22 -34.90 -15.50
N GLU A 93 -1.99 -34.84 -16.58
CA GLU A 93 -2.26 -33.61 -17.34
C GLU A 93 -2.96 -32.55 -16.48
N THR A 94 -3.95 -32.95 -15.67
CA THR A 94 -4.65 -32.05 -14.76
C THR A 94 -3.70 -31.49 -13.71
N ALA A 95 -2.90 -32.35 -13.05
CA ALA A 95 -1.95 -31.91 -12.03
C ALA A 95 -0.90 -30.95 -12.58
N LEU A 96 -0.37 -31.22 -13.79
CA LEU A 96 0.60 -30.34 -14.45
C LEU A 96 -0.02 -29.00 -14.85
N SER A 97 -1.26 -29.01 -15.36
CA SER A 97 -2.00 -27.80 -15.69
C SER A 97 -2.24 -26.93 -14.45
N ASP A 98 -2.72 -27.52 -13.36
CA ASP A 98 -2.99 -26.82 -12.11
C ASP A 98 -1.69 -26.23 -11.52
N LEU A 99 -0.60 -27.00 -11.52
CA LEU A 99 0.73 -26.54 -11.09
C LEU A 99 1.22 -25.36 -11.93
N TRP A 100 1.09 -25.45 -13.25
CA TRP A 100 1.50 -24.39 -14.16
C TRP A 100 0.71 -23.11 -13.89
N GLN A 101 -0.61 -23.20 -13.79
CA GLN A 101 -1.49 -22.04 -13.61
C GLN A 101 -1.20 -21.31 -12.29
N VAL A 102 -0.97 -22.06 -11.21
CA VAL A 102 -0.60 -21.48 -9.91
C VAL A 102 0.74 -20.75 -9.99
N ILE A 103 1.76 -21.35 -10.61
CA ILE A 103 3.09 -20.75 -10.72
C ILE A 103 3.08 -19.51 -11.62
N GLU A 104 2.35 -19.55 -12.73
CA GLU A 104 2.17 -18.38 -13.60
C GLU A 104 1.52 -17.21 -12.86
N ASP A 105 0.48 -17.47 -12.07
CA ASP A 105 -0.20 -16.45 -11.28
C ASP A 105 0.69 -15.89 -10.15
N ILE A 106 1.47 -16.75 -9.47
CA ILE A 106 2.47 -16.30 -8.47
C ILE A 106 3.48 -15.33 -9.11
N VAL A 107 3.97 -15.64 -10.31
CA VAL A 107 4.91 -14.76 -11.02
C VAL A 107 4.25 -13.42 -11.36
N GLN A 108 3.02 -13.44 -11.88
CA GLN A 108 2.28 -12.22 -12.21
C GLN A 108 2.04 -11.35 -10.96
N VAL A 109 1.63 -11.97 -9.85
CA VAL A 109 1.42 -11.26 -8.59
C VAL A 109 2.74 -10.66 -8.09
N SER A 110 3.81 -11.43 -8.09
CA SER A 110 5.13 -10.99 -7.62
C SER A 110 5.70 -9.84 -8.45
N GLN A 111 5.53 -9.87 -9.78
CA GLN A 111 5.93 -8.78 -10.66
C GLN A 111 5.10 -7.51 -10.41
N GLY A 112 3.79 -7.65 -10.28
CA GLY A 112 2.92 -6.52 -9.95
C GLY A 112 3.33 -5.84 -8.63
N LEU A 113 3.69 -6.63 -7.61
CA LEU A 113 4.20 -6.12 -6.33
C LEU A 113 5.55 -5.42 -6.48
N ALA A 114 6.47 -6.01 -7.24
CA ALA A 114 7.79 -5.43 -7.49
C ALA A 114 7.71 -4.08 -8.24
N GLU A 115 6.72 -3.92 -9.12
CA GLU A 115 6.43 -2.66 -9.82
C GLU A 115 5.66 -1.64 -8.96
N GLY A 116 5.33 -1.98 -7.70
CA GLY A 116 4.63 -1.07 -6.78
C GLY A 116 3.13 -0.94 -7.04
N ARG A 117 2.51 -1.87 -7.78
CA ARG A 117 1.05 -1.86 -7.99
C ARG A 117 0.35 -2.16 -6.66
N GLN A 118 -0.50 -1.26 -6.19
CA GLN A 118 -1.16 -1.38 -4.89
C GLN A 118 -2.34 -2.38 -4.87
N HIS A 119 -2.80 -2.83 -6.03
CA HIS A 119 -3.92 -3.77 -6.13
C HIS A 119 -3.55 -4.93 -7.06
N VAL A 120 -2.85 -5.91 -6.48
CA VAL A 120 -2.46 -7.13 -7.19
C VAL A 120 -3.16 -8.29 -6.54
N THR A 121 -4.00 -8.96 -7.30
CA THR A 121 -4.82 -10.09 -6.82
C THR A 121 -4.52 -11.33 -7.65
N ALA A 122 -4.40 -12.46 -6.96
CA ALA A 122 -4.25 -13.76 -7.58
C ALA A 122 -5.56 -14.14 -8.31
N LYS A 123 -5.45 -14.55 -9.57
CA LYS A 123 -6.60 -14.89 -10.44
C LYS A 123 -6.80 -16.39 -10.61
N ALA A 124 -5.78 -17.20 -10.37
CA ALA A 124 -5.86 -18.64 -10.47
C ALA A 124 -6.73 -19.24 -9.36
N GLU A 125 -7.23 -20.45 -9.58
CA GLU A 125 -7.90 -21.22 -8.55
C GLU A 125 -6.87 -22.01 -7.73
N TYR A 126 -6.62 -21.57 -6.50
CA TYR A 126 -5.71 -22.25 -5.58
C TYR A 126 -6.50 -23.30 -4.79
N ARG A 127 -6.07 -24.57 -4.86
CA ARG A 127 -6.70 -25.70 -4.14
C ARG A 127 -5.70 -26.42 -3.25
N GLY A 128 -6.21 -27.10 -2.21
CA GLY A 128 -5.37 -27.84 -1.27
C GLY A 128 -4.31 -26.95 -0.62
N ASP A 129 -3.07 -27.43 -0.59
CA ASP A 129 -1.95 -26.70 0.03
C ASP A 129 -1.61 -25.37 -0.68
N PHE A 130 -1.98 -25.21 -1.96
CA PHE A 130 -1.77 -23.95 -2.68
C PHE A 130 -2.55 -22.78 -2.08
N VAL A 131 -3.65 -23.03 -1.35
CA VAL A 131 -4.41 -21.98 -0.66
C VAL A 131 -3.53 -21.19 0.33
N GLN A 132 -2.56 -21.85 0.97
CA GLN A 132 -1.64 -21.17 1.88
C GLN A 132 -0.74 -20.17 1.13
N ILE A 133 -0.31 -20.51 -0.08
CA ILE A 133 0.49 -19.63 -0.93
C ILE A 133 -0.32 -18.39 -1.33
N LYS A 134 -1.58 -18.58 -1.73
CA LYS A 134 -2.50 -17.47 -2.04
C LYS A 134 -2.62 -16.52 -0.84
N ASN A 135 -2.92 -17.04 0.34
CA ASN A 135 -3.10 -16.23 1.54
C ASN A 135 -1.81 -15.48 1.92
N ALA A 136 -0.65 -16.12 1.77
CA ALA A 136 0.64 -15.48 2.01
C ALA A 136 0.92 -14.33 1.03
N LEU A 137 0.61 -14.53 -0.27
CA LEU A 137 0.74 -13.50 -1.29
C LEU A 137 -0.20 -12.31 -1.05
N GLU A 138 -1.48 -12.57 -0.74
CA GLU A 138 -2.46 -11.52 -0.43
C GLU A 138 -2.09 -10.73 0.82
N THR A 139 -1.58 -11.42 1.85
CA THR A 139 -1.08 -10.78 3.07
C THR A 139 0.13 -9.90 2.77
N ALA A 140 1.08 -10.39 1.97
CA ALA A 140 2.26 -9.64 1.57
C ALA A 140 1.88 -8.40 0.75
N ALA A 141 0.97 -8.55 -0.21
CA ALA A 141 0.44 -7.47 -1.03
C ALA A 141 -0.18 -6.36 -0.18
N THR A 142 -1.05 -6.75 0.76
CA THR A 142 -1.74 -5.82 1.66
C THR A 142 -0.75 -5.07 2.55
N LYS A 143 0.16 -5.80 3.22
CA LYS A 143 1.16 -5.19 4.11
C LYS A 143 2.10 -4.26 3.36
N LEU A 144 2.49 -4.62 2.13
CA LEU A 144 3.34 -3.77 1.31
C LEU A 144 2.60 -2.49 0.89
N ALA A 145 1.34 -2.59 0.47
CA ALA A 145 0.53 -1.42 0.12
C ALA A 145 0.35 -0.48 1.32
N GLU A 146 0.07 -1.01 2.51
CA GLU A 146 -0.02 -0.25 3.75
C GLU A 146 1.30 0.43 4.11
N ALA A 147 2.42 -0.29 4.04
CA ALA A 147 3.74 0.24 4.32
C ALA A 147 4.11 1.37 3.35
N THR A 148 3.87 1.18 2.05
CA THR A 148 4.12 2.21 1.02
C THR A 148 3.27 3.46 1.27
N ARG A 149 1.98 3.31 1.57
CA ARG A 149 1.10 4.44 1.91
C ARG A 149 1.61 5.18 3.14
N LYS A 150 1.97 4.45 4.20
CA LYS A 150 2.50 5.04 5.44
C LYS A 150 3.81 5.79 5.19
N ASN A 151 4.72 5.21 4.41
CA ASN A 151 5.98 5.85 4.05
C ASN A 151 5.74 7.14 3.27
N ALA A 152 4.84 7.12 2.26
CA ALA A 152 4.52 8.30 1.48
C ALA A 152 3.95 9.45 2.35
N LEU A 153 3.07 9.16 3.31
CA LEU A 153 2.55 10.16 4.24
C LEU A 153 3.65 10.74 5.15
N GLN A 154 4.55 9.89 5.65
CA GLN A 154 5.67 10.32 6.48
C GLN A 154 6.68 11.16 5.68
N ASP A 155 6.95 10.79 4.43
CA ASP A 155 7.83 11.54 3.54
C ASP A 155 7.22 12.91 3.20
N TRP A 156 5.90 12.98 3.03
CA TRP A 156 5.19 14.26 2.90
C TRP A 156 5.42 15.14 4.13
N ILE A 157 5.14 14.67 5.34
CA ILE A 157 5.35 15.43 6.59
C ILE A 157 6.81 15.91 6.71
N LYS A 158 7.79 15.01 6.52
CA LYS A 158 9.22 15.35 6.61
C LYS A 158 9.63 16.40 5.58
N THR A 159 9.15 16.27 4.35
CA THR A 159 9.41 17.25 3.29
C THR A 159 8.87 18.62 3.66
N GLY A 160 7.62 18.67 4.16
CA GLY A 160 7.02 19.92 4.64
C GLY A 160 7.81 20.55 5.80
N GLN A 161 8.31 19.74 6.74
CA GLN A 161 9.12 20.22 7.86
C GLN A 161 10.44 20.82 7.42
N THR A 162 11.16 20.13 6.52
CA THR A 162 12.41 20.63 5.96
C THR A 162 12.20 21.95 5.22
N GLN A 163 11.20 22.00 4.32
CA GLN A 163 10.92 23.22 3.56
C GLN A 163 10.48 24.38 4.47
N LEU A 164 9.64 24.13 5.47
CA LEU A 164 9.27 25.17 6.45
C LEU A 164 10.50 25.68 7.20
N ASN A 165 11.38 24.78 7.66
CA ASN A 165 12.61 25.18 8.35
C ASN A 165 13.50 26.05 7.47
N ASP A 166 13.59 25.76 6.16
CA ASP A 166 14.33 26.60 5.21
C ASP A 166 13.71 28.00 5.10
N HIS A 167 12.37 28.10 5.09
CA HIS A 167 11.66 29.39 5.08
C HIS A 167 11.81 30.19 6.38
N MET A 168 11.97 29.52 7.51
CA MET A 168 12.18 30.15 8.83
C MET A 168 13.65 30.48 9.13
N SER A 169 14.59 29.95 8.33
CA SER A 169 16.02 30.08 8.59
C SER A 169 16.57 31.46 8.24
N GLY A 170 17.67 31.82 8.91
CA GLY A 170 18.39 33.07 8.70
C GLY A 170 18.03 34.19 9.69
N GLU A 171 18.60 35.37 9.45
CA GLU A 171 18.33 36.56 10.27
C GLU A 171 17.16 37.35 9.67
N GLN A 172 15.95 36.92 9.97
CA GLN A 172 14.71 37.58 9.51
C GLN A 172 14.10 38.41 10.64
N ASP A 173 13.54 39.56 10.30
CA ASP A 173 12.65 40.27 11.21
C ASP A 173 11.32 39.50 11.38
N ILE A 174 10.62 39.77 12.49
CA ILE A 174 9.43 39.03 12.87
C ILE A 174 8.28 39.12 11.87
N MET A 175 8.14 40.25 11.14
CA MET A 175 7.06 40.45 10.17
C MET A 175 7.35 39.63 8.91
N THR A 176 8.59 39.68 8.42
CA THR A 176 9.04 38.86 7.29
C THR A 176 8.92 37.37 7.61
N LEU A 177 9.35 36.95 8.81
CA LEU A 177 9.23 35.56 9.26
C LEU A 177 7.76 35.10 9.29
N ALA A 178 6.85 35.90 9.87
CA ALA A 178 5.43 35.60 9.93
C ALA A 178 4.82 35.46 8.52
N GLN A 179 5.19 36.34 7.58
CA GLN A 179 4.74 36.28 6.20
C GLN A 179 5.25 35.03 5.47
N ASN A 180 6.52 34.67 5.65
CA ASN A 180 7.09 33.46 5.06
C ASN A 180 6.38 32.20 5.57
N ILE A 181 6.15 32.11 6.88
CA ILE A 181 5.46 30.96 7.50
C ILE A 181 4.05 30.81 6.96
N ILE A 182 3.22 31.87 7.02
CA ILE A 182 1.81 31.73 6.61
C ILE A 182 1.67 31.47 5.11
N THR A 183 2.54 32.06 4.29
CA THR A 183 2.58 31.82 2.85
C THR A 183 2.90 30.35 2.55
N PHE A 184 3.94 29.83 3.20
CA PHE A 184 4.33 28.44 3.04
C PHE A 184 3.24 27.48 3.50
N LEU A 185 2.73 27.63 4.73
CA LEU A 185 1.72 26.72 5.29
C LEU A 185 0.45 26.70 4.42
N THR A 186 -0.03 27.87 4.01
CA THR A 186 -1.25 27.96 3.20
C THR A 186 -1.07 27.29 1.84
N THR A 187 0.08 27.52 1.19
CA THR A 187 0.41 26.91 -0.12
C THR A 187 0.62 25.40 0.00
N TYR A 188 1.37 24.95 1.00
CA TYR A 188 1.73 23.54 1.19
C TYR A 188 0.52 22.66 1.52
N LEU A 189 -0.46 23.23 2.22
CA LEU A 189 -1.73 22.58 2.55
C LEU A 189 -2.77 22.66 1.43
N ASP A 190 -2.48 23.35 0.33
CA ASP A 190 -3.46 23.70 -0.71
C ASP A 190 -4.70 24.40 -0.13
N ALA A 191 -4.49 25.23 0.90
CA ALA A 191 -5.51 26.06 1.50
C ALA A 191 -5.62 27.38 0.75
N GLN A 192 -6.77 28.06 0.89
CA GLN A 192 -7.05 29.24 0.08
C GLN A 192 -6.70 30.54 0.78
N ILE A 193 -6.81 30.58 2.11
CA ILE A 193 -6.48 31.76 2.90
C ILE A 193 -5.73 31.36 4.15
N GLY A 194 -4.83 32.23 4.57
CA GLY A 194 -4.09 32.09 5.82
C GLY A 194 -3.89 33.44 6.50
N VAL A 195 -3.99 33.47 7.81
CA VAL A 195 -3.75 34.66 8.63
C VAL A 195 -2.83 34.29 9.80
N PHE A 196 -1.92 35.20 10.12
CA PHE A 196 -0.95 35.04 11.19
C PHE A 196 -1.11 36.17 12.21
N TYR A 197 -1.42 35.79 13.45
CA TYR A 197 -1.56 36.70 14.58
C TYR A 197 -0.41 36.52 15.55
N LEU A 198 0.15 37.64 16.02
CA LEU A 198 1.16 37.66 17.10
C LEU A 198 0.54 38.18 18.39
N LEU A 199 0.92 37.59 19.52
CA LEU A 199 0.53 38.09 20.82
C LEU A 199 1.42 39.28 21.19
N GLU A 200 0.85 40.47 21.22
CA GLU A 200 1.48 41.67 21.79
C GLU A 200 1.07 41.78 23.26
N GLU A 201 2.06 41.90 24.15
CA GLU A 201 1.83 42.23 25.55
C GLU A 201 1.58 43.74 25.66
N GLY A 202 0.33 44.13 25.92
CA GLY A 202 -0.02 45.53 26.13
C GLY A 202 0.63 46.08 27.40
N MET A 203 1.17 47.31 27.31
CA MET A 203 1.49 48.09 28.49
C MET A 203 0.18 48.33 29.26
N LEU A 204 0.18 48.03 30.56
CA LEU A 204 -0.96 48.30 31.44
C LEU A 204 -1.35 49.78 31.28
N GLU A 205 -2.55 50.05 30.79
CA GLU A 205 -3.12 51.40 30.79
C GLU A 205 -3.09 51.92 32.25
N GLU A 206 -2.65 53.17 32.45
CA GLU A 206 -2.37 53.73 33.77
C GLU A 206 -3.58 53.72 34.73
N GLY A 207 -4.79 53.42 34.25
CA GLY A 207 -6.01 53.25 35.03
C GLY A 207 -6.35 51.81 35.49
N GLU A 208 -5.68 50.76 35.01
CA GLU A 208 -6.02 49.35 35.34
C GLU A 208 -5.17 48.73 36.46
N LYS A 209 -4.18 49.47 37.00
CA LYS A 209 -3.20 48.99 37.99
C LYS A 209 -3.79 48.52 39.33
N GLU A 210 -5.05 48.83 39.64
CA GLU A 210 -5.66 48.51 40.94
C GLU A 210 -6.40 47.18 41.01
N ARG A 211 -6.67 46.50 39.89
CA ARG A 211 -7.27 45.14 39.91
C ARG A 211 -6.20 44.07 40.01
N LYS A 212 -5.62 43.94 41.21
CA LYS A 212 -4.76 42.80 41.60
C LYS A 212 -5.45 41.48 41.25
N GLY A 213 -4.93 40.76 40.26
CA GLY A 213 -5.31 39.37 40.01
C GLY A 213 -5.02 38.80 38.63
N ASN A 214 -5.05 39.59 37.54
CA ASN A 214 -4.95 39.03 36.19
C ASN A 214 -3.96 39.80 35.30
N LEU A 215 -2.71 39.31 35.22
CA LEU A 215 -1.72 39.69 34.19
C LEU A 215 -2.22 39.42 32.74
N SER A 216 -3.37 38.76 32.57
CA SER A 216 -3.87 38.25 31.29
C SER A 216 -4.76 39.19 30.47
N LYS A 217 -5.15 40.38 30.97
CA LYS A 217 -6.24 41.17 30.34
C LYS A 217 -5.83 42.18 29.27
N SER A 218 -4.56 42.57 29.19
CA SER A 218 -4.09 43.59 28.24
C SER A 218 -3.38 43.02 27.01
N SER A 219 -3.14 41.70 26.96
CA SER A 219 -2.54 41.04 25.80
C SER A 219 -3.53 40.95 24.65
N ARG A 220 -3.09 41.31 23.44
CA ARG A 220 -3.90 41.26 22.22
C ARG A 220 -3.18 40.45 21.13
N LEU A 221 -3.94 39.64 20.42
CA LEU A 221 -3.50 38.96 19.20
C LEU A 221 -3.72 39.89 18.02
N LYS A 222 -2.65 40.33 17.38
CA LYS A 222 -2.70 41.28 16.27
C LYS A 222 -2.32 40.60 14.97
N LEU A 223 -3.10 40.85 13.92
CA LEU A 223 -2.81 40.38 12.58
C LEU A 223 -1.53 41.05 12.07
N VAL A 224 -0.51 40.25 11.74
CA VAL A 224 0.78 40.75 11.25
C VAL A 224 1.14 40.28 9.85
N ALA A 225 0.56 39.17 9.40
CA ALA A 225 0.79 38.63 8.07
C ALA A 225 -0.43 37.84 7.57
N SER A 226 -0.53 37.69 6.24
CA SER A 226 -1.63 36.95 5.64
C SER A 226 -1.31 36.44 4.23
N TYR A 227 -2.06 35.42 3.78
CA TYR A 227 -2.02 34.87 2.44
C TYR A 227 -3.41 34.96 1.81
N ALA A 228 -3.51 35.59 0.63
CA ALA A 228 -4.74 35.78 -0.14
C ALA A 228 -5.93 36.36 0.66
N TYR A 229 -5.64 37.05 1.77
CA TYR A 229 -6.63 37.69 2.63
C TYR A 229 -6.83 39.15 2.20
N ILE A 230 -8.09 39.53 1.93
CA ILE A 230 -8.44 40.92 1.65
C ILE A 230 -9.06 41.51 2.91
N GLN A 231 -8.38 42.51 3.47
CA GLN A 231 -8.84 43.23 4.65
C GLN A 231 -10.17 43.94 4.35
N ARG A 232 -11.23 43.59 5.10
CA ARG A 232 -12.55 44.22 4.98
C ARG A 232 -12.77 45.25 6.07
N LYS A 233 -13.43 46.37 5.72
CA LYS A 233 -13.91 47.34 6.71
C LYS A 233 -14.90 46.64 7.65
N GLY A 234 -14.54 46.51 8.93
CA GLY A 234 -15.39 45.93 9.97
C GLY A 234 -14.94 44.57 10.53
N MET A 235 -13.93 43.92 9.94
CA MET A 235 -13.31 42.75 10.58
C MET A 235 -12.26 43.19 11.61
N ALA A 236 -12.31 42.57 12.79
CA ALA A 236 -11.35 42.82 13.85
C ALA A 236 -9.95 42.32 13.42
N ASN A 237 -8.95 43.20 13.46
CA ASN A 237 -7.54 42.84 13.23
C ASN A 237 -6.80 42.55 14.54
N GLU A 238 -7.52 42.66 15.66
CA GLU A 238 -7.03 42.46 17.01
C GLU A 238 -8.07 41.69 17.82
N PHE A 239 -7.62 40.69 18.58
CA PHE A 239 -8.47 39.89 19.46
C PHE A 239 -7.87 39.83 20.86
N LYS A 240 -8.70 39.98 21.90
CA LYS A 240 -8.29 39.64 23.27
C LYS A 240 -8.23 38.13 23.45
N LEU A 241 -7.50 37.67 24.46
CA LEU A 241 -7.59 36.26 24.86
C LEU A 241 -9.04 35.92 25.27
N GLY A 242 -9.56 34.83 24.73
CA GLY A 242 -10.96 34.41 24.86
C GLY A 242 -11.96 35.11 23.93
N GLU A 243 -11.51 36.02 23.07
CA GLU A 243 -12.37 36.72 22.10
C GLU A 243 -12.30 36.06 20.72
N GLY A 244 -13.47 35.65 20.22
CA GLY A 244 -13.56 34.94 18.93
C GLY A 244 -12.80 33.61 18.92
N LEU A 245 -12.75 32.94 17.77
CA LEU A 245 -12.05 31.65 17.65
C LEU A 245 -10.53 31.81 17.87
N VAL A 246 -9.95 32.89 17.33
CA VAL A 246 -8.53 33.23 17.47
C VAL A 246 -8.13 33.41 18.94
N GLY A 247 -8.86 34.27 19.66
CA GLY A 247 -8.61 34.50 21.09
C GLY A 247 -8.92 33.28 21.95
N GLN A 248 -9.96 32.51 21.61
CA GLN A 248 -10.32 31.29 22.36
C GLN A 248 -9.27 30.19 22.20
N ALA A 249 -8.78 29.96 20.97
CA ALA A 249 -7.73 28.98 20.69
C ALA A 249 -6.45 29.31 21.48
N ALA A 250 -6.08 30.59 21.54
CA ALA A 250 -4.97 31.06 22.37
C ALA A 250 -5.21 30.83 23.87
N LEU A 251 -6.38 31.22 24.39
CA LEU A 251 -6.71 31.09 25.82
C LEU A 251 -6.64 29.63 26.27
N GLU A 252 -7.20 28.72 25.48
CA GLU A 252 -7.28 27.30 25.79
C GLU A 252 -6.03 26.51 25.35
N LYS A 253 -5.09 27.15 24.62
CA LYS A 253 -3.89 26.53 24.06
C LYS A 253 -4.18 25.28 23.23
N ARG A 254 -5.30 25.30 22.51
CA ARG A 254 -5.77 24.17 21.70
C ARG A 254 -6.19 24.62 20.32
N LYS A 255 -6.05 23.72 19.36
CA LYS A 255 -6.60 23.91 18.01
C LYS A 255 -8.13 23.92 18.07
N ILE A 256 -8.72 24.71 17.20
CA ILE A 256 -10.16 24.73 16.93
C ILE A 256 -10.34 24.47 15.43
N LEU A 257 -11.10 23.43 15.10
CA LEU A 257 -11.50 23.13 13.73
C LEU A 257 -13.01 23.38 13.63
N VAL A 258 -13.39 24.26 12.72
CA VAL A 258 -14.79 24.54 12.40
C VAL A 258 -15.06 24.06 10.99
N ALA A 259 -15.97 23.10 10.87
CA ALA A 259 -16.55 22.65 9.61
C ALA A 259 -17.96 23.25 9.45
N ASP A 260 -18.50 23.17 8.23
CA ASP A 260 -19.87 23.61 7.90
C ASP A 260 -20.14 25.08 8.27
N ILE A 261 -19.27 25.96 7.77
CA ILE A 261 -19.29 27.38 8.09
C ILE A 261 -20.51 28.06 7.42
N PRO A 262 -21.28 28.89 8.16
CA PRO A 262 -22.37 29.67 7.59
C PRO A 262 -21.93 30.56 6.42
N GLU A 263 -22.81 30.75 5.42
CA GLU A 263 -22.51 31.48 4.18
C GLU A 263 -22.07 32.95 4.40
N ASP A 264 -22.34 33.51 5.57
CA ASP A 264 -22.09 34.91 5.96
C ASP A 264 -20.85 35.10 6.85
N TYR A 265 -20.08 34.03 7.16
CA TYR A 265 -18.98 34.09 8.12
C TYR A 265 -17.69 34.72 7.53
N ILE A 266 -17.13 34.14 6.47
CA ILE A 266 -15.91 34.61 5.77
C ILE A 266 -16.07 34.36 4.26
N TYR A 267 -15.54 35.25 3.42
CA TYR A 267 -15.65 35.13 1.97
C TYR A 267 -14.27 35.26 1.32
N ILE A 268 -13.85 34.22 0.62
CA ILE A 268 -12.63 34.20 -0.20
C ILE A 268 -12.96 34.88 -1.52
N GLN A 269 -12.22 35.93 -1.86
CA GLN A 269 -12.51 36.74 -3.05
C GLN A 269 -11.34 36.64 -4.05
N SER A 270 -11.69 36.24 -5.26
CA SER A 270 -10.86 36.24 -6.46
C SER A 270 -11.25 37.40 -7.37
N GLY A 271 -10.39 37.71 -8.36
CA GLY A 271 -10.71 38.65 -9.44
C GLY A 271 -11.89 38.20 -10.32
N LEU A 272 -12.34 36.94 -10.20
CA LEU A 272 -13.42 36.35 -10.99
C LEU A 272 -14.72 36.12 -10.20
N GLY A 273 -14.70 36.27 -8.87
CA GLY A 273 -15.83 35.94 -7.99
C GLY A 273 -15.35 35.63 -6.57
N GLY A 274 -16.20 35.07 -5.72
CA GLY A 274 -15.74 34.58 -4.42
C GLY A 274 -16.65 33.51 -3.83
N ALA A 275 -16.13 32.79 -2.85
CA ALA A 275 -16.76 31.64 -2.23
C ALA A 275 -16.41 31.55 -0.73
N VAL A 276 -17.22 30.82 0.03
CA VAL A 276 -17.04 30.63 1.48
C VAL A 276 -16.17 29.38 1.71
N PRO A 277 -15.14 29.42 2.56
CA PRO A 277 -14.40 28.22 2.94
C PRO A 277 -15.32 27.23 3.66
N GLN A 278 -15.15 25.93 3.41
CA GLN A 278 -15.92 24.89 4.12
C GLN A 278 -15.30 24.57 5.48
N ASN A 279 -14.00 24.82 5.65
CA ASN A 279 -13.25 24.51 6.85
C ASN A 279 -12.40 25.71 7.28
N ILE A 280 -12.40 26.01 8.57
CA ILE A 280 -11.49 26.96 9.23
C ILE A 280 -10.76 26.22 10.34
N LEU A 281 -9.44 26.25 10.28
CA LEU A 281 -8.55 25.73 11.31
C LEU A 281 -7.83 26.89 11.99
N VAL A 282 -8.01 26.98 13.30
CA VAL A 282 -7.32 27.94 14.16
C VAL A 282 -6.36 27.18 15.05
N MET A 283 -5.06 27.48 14.95
CA MET A 283 -4.01 26.80 15.72
C MET A 283 -3.13 27.81 16.47
N PRO A 284 -3.06 27.73 17.81
CA PRO A 284 -2.08 28.48 18.57
C PRO A 284 -0.68 27.86 18.42
N PHE A 285 0.35 28.69 18.41
CA PHE A 285 1.74 28.25 18.53
C PHE A 285 2.38 28.82 19.80
N LEU A 286 3.20 28.00 20.44
CA LEU A 286 3.67 28.23 21.80
C LEU A 286 5.18 28.10 21.91
N TYR A 287 5.77 28.81 22.87
CA TYR A 287 7.15 28.65 23.31
C TYR A 287 7.15 28.51 24.84
N GLU A 288 7.76 27.45 25.38
CA GLU A 288 7.78 27.15 26.82
C GLU A 288 6.38 27.23 27.48
N ASN A 289 5.37 26.67 26.82
CA ASN A 289 3.94 26.74 27.20
C ASN A 289 3.32 28.15 27.22
N ALA A 290 4.04 29.21 26.85
CA ALA A 290 3.48 30.53 26.63
C ALA A 290 3.00 30.66 25.18
N VAL A 291 1.81 31.22 24.97
CA VAL A 291 1.29 31.48 23.62
C VAL A 291 2.08 32.63 23.02
N LYS A 292 2.60 32.42 21.80
CA LYS A 292 3.31 33.46 21.05
C LYS A 292 2.44 34.05 19.94
N GLY A 293 1.44 33.30 19.49
CA GLY A 293 0.46 33.76 18.52
C GLY A 293 -0.46 32.64 18.07
N VAL A 294 -1.22 32.93 17.02
CA VAL A 294 -2.22 32.03 16.44
C VAL A 294 -2.15 32.13 14.93
N ILE A 295 -2.27 31.00 14.25
CA ILE A 295 -2.54 30.95 12.81
C ILE A 295 -3.99 30.55 12.58
N GLU A 296 -4.57 31.08 11.51
CA GLU A 296 -5.89 30.72 11.03
C GLU A 296 -5.79 30.38 9.55
N ILE A 297 -6.33 29.24 9.15
CA ILE A 297 -6.27 28.73 7.77
C ILE A 297 -7.68 28.36 7.32
N GLY A 298 -8.09 28.92 6.18
CA GLY A 298 -9.38 28.63 5.55
C GLY A 298 -9.19 27.78 4.29
N SER A 299 -9.97 26.70 4.19
CA SER A 299 -9.94 25.74 3.09
C SER A 299 -11.34 25.47 2.52
N PHE A 300 -11.44 25.32 1.21
CA PHE A 300 -12.62 24.79 0.52
C PHE A 300 -12.77 23.28 0.69
N TYR A 301 -11.67 22.59 0.98
CA TYR A 301 -11.64 21.14 1.16
C TYR A 301 -11.47 20.77 2.63
N GLU A 302 -11.86 19.55 2.98
CA GLU A 302 -11.61 18.99 4.30
C GLU A 302 -10.11 18.94 4.61
N ILE A 303 -9.75 19.37 5.81
CA ILE A 303 -8.37 19.28 6.28
C ILE A 303 -8.12 17.86 6.75
N THR A 304 -7.25 17.15 6.04
CA THR A 304 -6.96 15.73 6.28
C THR A 304 -6.18 15.49 7.58
N GLU A 305 -6.23 14.27 8.11
CA GLU A 305 -5.46 13.89 9.31
C GLU A 305 -3.95 14.10 9.15
N VAL A 306 -3.38 13.79 7.98
CA VAL A 306 -1.94 13.99 7.72
C VAL A 306 -1.55 15.48 7.71
N GLN A 307 -2.43 16.35 7.22
CA GLN A 307 -2.23 17.80 7.25
C GLN A 307 -2.30 18.35 8.67
N LEU A 308 -3.24 17.86 9.50
CA LEU A 308 -3.31 18.19 10.92
C LEU A 308 -2.07 17.70 11.68
N GLU A 309 -1.64 16.47 11.45
CA GLU A 309 -0.42 15.90 12.06
C GLU A 309 0.81 16.74 11.69
N PHE A 310 0.94 17.12 10.42
CA PHE A 310 2.00 18.02 9.97
C PHE A 310 2.01 19.35 10.75
N LEU A 311 0.86 20.03 10.80
CA LEU A 311 0.74 21.31 11.52
C LEU A 311 1.07 21.18 13.00
N GLU A 312 0.58 20.13 13.67
CA GLU A 312 0.90 19.84 15.07
C GLU A 312 2.40 19.65 15.30
N GLN A 313 3.09 18.99 14.36
CA GLN A 313 4.54 18.79 14.46
C GLN A 313 5.34 20.07 14.19
N VAL A 314 4.83 21.00 13.36
CA VAL A 314 5.54 22.25 13.04
C VAL A 314 5.23 23.44 13.96
N MET A 315 4.08 23.46 14.65
CA MET A 315 3.71 24.56 15.56
C MET A 315 4.78 24.86 16.64
N PRO A 316 5.42 23.86 17.29
CA PRO A 316 6.49 24.13 18.26
C PRO A 316 7.69 24.85 17.63
N ASN A 317 8.10 24.46 16.42
CA ASN A 317 9.22 25.06 15.72
C ASN A 317 8.92 26.52 15.34
N ILE A 318 7.69 26.80 14.91
CA ILE A 318 7.21 28.17 14.67
C ILE A 318 7.28 28.99 15.96
N GLY A 319 6.84 28.44 17.09
CA GLY A 319 6.93 29.13 18.39
C GLY A 319 8.35 29.49 18.79
N ILE A 320 9.31 28.58 18.58
CA ILE A 320 10.75 28.83 18.82
C ILE A 320 11.29 29.93 17.88
N ALA A 321 11.00 29.83 16.58
CA ALA A 321 11.48 30.78 15.58
C ALA A 321 10.95 32.19 15.85
N VAL A 322 9.65 32.32 16.11
CA VAL A 322 9.01 33.60 16.45
C VAL A 322 9.58 34.17 17.74
N ASN A 323 9.75 33.35 18.79
CA ASN A 323 10.35 33.81 20.05
C ASN A 323 11.77 34.34 19.86
N THR A 324 12.55 33.65 19.01
CA THR A 324 13.95 34.02 18.71
C THR A 324 14.02 35.34 17.95
N ALA A 325 13.14 35.55 16.96
CA ALA A 325 13.03 36.80 16.23
C ALA A 325 12.58 37.95 17.14
N ASP A 326 11.51 37.76 17.93
CA ASP A 326 10.99 38.75 18.89
C ASP A 326 12.05 39.21 19.90
N SER A 327 12.76 38.24 20.51
CA SER A 327 13.81 38.54 21.50
C SER A 327 14.96 39.36 20.90
N ARG A 328 15.31 39.10 19.63
CA ARG A 328 16.35 39.83 18.91
C ARG A 328 15.93 41.27 18.65
N THR A 329 14.70 41.48 18.19
CA THR A 329 14.14 42.83 17.96
C THR A 329 14.13 43.63 19.26
N LYS A 330 13.73 43.02 20.38
CA LYS A 330 13.75 43.66 21.71
C LYS A 330 15.17 44.04 22.15
N MET A 331 16.14 43.15 21.98
CA MET A 331 17.55 43.46 22.30
C MET A 331 18.11 44.60 21.45
N GLN A 332 17.85 44.61 20.15
CA GLN A 332 18.27 45.71 19.28
C GLN A 332 17.66 47.04 19.73
N ALA A 333 16.37 47.07 20.06
CA ALA A 333 15.70 48.29 20.53
C ALA A 333 16.33 48.85 21.83
N LEU A 334 16.69 47.99 22.79
CA LEU A 334 17.34 48.40 24.04
C LEU A 334 18.74 48.98 23.82
N LEU A 335 19.51 48.45 22.88
CA LEU A 335 20.86 48.95 22.56
C LEU A 335 20.82 50.35 21.92
N PHE A 336 19.75 50.69 21.20
CA PHE A 336 19.58 52.01 20.60
C PHE A 336 18.92 53.02 21.56
N SER A 337 18.27 52.58 22.65
CA SER A 337 17.69 53.47 23.66
C SER A 337 18.70 53.97 24.70
N ASP A 338 19.89 53.38 24.75
CA ASP A 338 20.99 53.75 25.66
C ASP A 338 22.05 54.68 25.01
N GLN A 339 21.76 55.25 23.83
CA GLN A 339 22.58 56.29 23.16
C GLN A 339 21.87 57.64 23.12
#